data_AF-A0AA43TNG2-F1
#
_entry.id   AF-A0AA43TNG2-F1
#
_cell.length_a   1.000
_cell.length_b   1.000
_cell.length_c   1.000
_cell.angle_alpha   90.00
_cell.angle_beta   90.00
_cell.angle_gamma   90.00
#
_symmetry.space_group_name_H-M   'P 1'
#
loop_
_entity.id
_entity.type
_entity.pdbx_description
1 polymer ?
#
loop_
_entity_poly.entity_id
_entity_poly.type
_entity_poly.pdbx_seq_one_letter_code
_entity_poly.pdbx_strand_id
1 'polypeptide(L)'
;MKKLHSQQGWTSFGVIGVMVSAVIGIFGFEILLRLIPSNVSIVVPWAIVSLFVIPFTLCVQLILKLWDLKELDDISREERRRLKSIIDGKTRQFFIAIIYYVSSAVIVVTLYVFLANDVELFRIAIKVTGVLLGISMFSIYLILLEMKELSDFKAKLIERAISKKRQKSALKRLNVE
;
A
#
# COMPACT_ATOMS: atom_id res chain seq x y z
N MET A 1 -16.03 -23.56 -1.51
CA MET A 1 -15.36 -22.43 -0.81
C MET A 1 -13.94 -22.85 -0.49
N LYS A 2 -12.94 -22.37 -1.25
CA LYS A 2 -11.52 -22.57 -0.91
C LYS A 2 -11.26 -21.98 0.47
N LYS A 3 -10.58 -22.74 1.34
CA LYS A 3 -10.13 -22.30 2.66
C LYS A 3 -9.48 -20.92 2.52
N LEU A 4 -10.09 -19.91 3.14
CA LEU A 4 -9.43 -18.64 3.49
C LEU A 4 -8.37 -19.01 4.52
N HIS A 5 -7.25 -19.54 4.04
CA HIS A 5 -6.07 -19.78 4.84
C HIS A 5 -5.69 -18.44 5.48
N SER A 6 -5.61 -18.46 6.81
CA SER A 6 -4.63 -17.74 7.61
C SER A 6 -4.21 -16.39 7.01
N GLN A 7 -4.68 -15.30 7.61
CA GLN A 7 -4.08 -13.98 7.46
C GLN A 7 -2.64 -13.94 8.04
N GLN A 8 -1.72 -14.76 7.51
CA GLN A 8 -0.28 -14.52 7.56
C GLN A 8 0.02 -13.45 6.51
N GLY A 9 -0.48 -12.23 6.77
CA GLY A 9 -0.16 -11.08 5.96
C GLY A 9 1.34 -10.79 6.05
N TRP A 10 2.02 -10.69 4.91
CA TRP A 10 3.31 -10.01 4.74
C TRP A 10 4.51 -10.54 5.56
N THR A 11 4.38 -11.52 6.45
CA THR A 11 5.34 -11.64 7.56
C THR A 11 6.71 -12.22 7.19
N SER A 12 6.80 -13.19 6.28
CA SER A 12 8.11 -13.78 5.92
C SER A 12 8.58 -13.32 4.55
N PHE A 13 7.75 -13.48 3.51
CA PHE A 13 8.08 -13.01 2.17
C PHE A 13 8.15 -11.48 2.09
N GLY A 14 7.26 -10.78 2.81
CA GLY A 14 7.28 -9.31 2.86
C GLY A 14 8.50 -8.79 3.58
N VAL A 15 8.94 -9.42 4.68
CA VAL A 15 10.17 -9.00 5.40
C VAL A 15 11.40 -9.20 4.53
N ILE A 16 11.54 -10.34 3.84
CA ILE A 16 12.66 -10.57 2.91
C ILE A 16 12.63 -9.53 1.79
N GLY A 17 11.45 -9.27 1.21
CA GLY A 17 11.30 -8.26 0.17
C GLY A 17 11.66 -6.85 0.65
N VAL A 18 11.28 -6.49 1.87
CA VAL A 18 11.66 -5.22 2.52
C VAL A 18 13.18 -5.13 2.68
N MET A 19 13.84 -6.17 3.18
CA MET A 19 15.29 -6.19 3.34
C MET A 19 16.02 -6.06 1.99
N VAL A 20 15.58 -6.81 0.97
CA VAL A 20 16.16 -6.73 -0.37
C VAL A 20 15.95 -5.34 -0.98
N SER A 21 14.74 -4.77 -0.84
CA SER A 21 14.43 -3.44 -1.35
C SER A 21 15.21 -2.32 -0.66
N ALA A 22 15.47 -2.45 0.65
CA ALA A 22 16.32 -1.54 1.40
C ALA A 22 17.77 -1.57 0.87
N VAL A 23 18.30 -2.78 0.63
CA VAL A 23 19.65 -2.96 0.06
C VAL A 23 19.73 -2.35 -1.34
N ILE A 24 18.77 -2.63 -2.21
CA ILE A 24 18.69 -2.04 -3.56
C ILE A 24 18.63 -0.51 -3.48
N GLY A 25 17.83 0.02 -2.53
CA GLY A 25 17.72 1.45 -2.29
C GLY A 25 19.04 2.10 -1.90
N ILE A 26 19.79 1.49 -0.97
CA ILE A 26 21.14 1.96 -0.59
C ILE A 26 22.06 1.99 -1.80
N PHE A 27 22.16 0.86 -2.53
CA PHE A 27 23.06 0.77 -3.69
C PHE A 27 22.68 1.75 -4.80
N GLY A 28 21.38 1.92 -5.07
CA GLY A 28 20.91 2.88 -6.07
C GLY A 28 21.30 4.32 -5.72
N PHE A 29 21.13 4.73 -4.47
CA PHE A 29 21.50 6.07 -4.02
C PHE A 29 23.01 6.26 -3.84
N GLU A 30 23.76 5.19 -3.54
CA GLU A 30 25.23 5.22 -3.57
C GLU A 30 25.77 5.47 -4.98
N ILE A 31 25.15 4.86 -6.00
CA ILE A 31 25.48 5.14 -7.40
C ILE A 31 25.11 6.58 -7.75
N LEU A 32 23.94 7.06 -7.32
CA LEU A 32 23.50 8.43 -7.53
C LEU A 32 24.48 9.45 -6.94
N LEU A 33 25.01 9.20 -5.75
CA LEU A 33 26.06 10.02 -5.11
C LEU A 33 27.33 10.14 -5.95
N ARG A 34 27.69 9.10 -6.71
CA ARG A 34 28.88 9.12 -7.59
C ARG A 34 28.68 9.97 -8.84
N LEU A 35 27.41 10.19 -9.23
CA LEU A 35 27.05 10.98 -10.41
C LEU A 35 26.89 12.47 -10.09
N ILE A 36 26.70 12.84 -8.81
CA ILE A 36 26.53 14.23 -8.39
C ILE A 36 27.91 14.90 -8.28
N PRO A 37 28.15 16.01 -9.00
CA PRO A 37 29.38 16.79 -8.86
C PRO A 37 29.53 17.33 -7.43
N SER A 38 30.75 17.32 -6.90
CA SER A 38 31.06 17.73 -5.52
C SER A 38 30.87 19.23 -5.23
N ASN A 39 30.53 20.04 -6.24
CA ASN A 39 30.34 21.50 -6.14
C ASN A 39 28.87 21.94 -6.21
N VAL A 40 27.91 21.02 -6.10
CA VAL A 40 26.47 21.35 -6.13
C VAL A 40 25.99 21.77 -4.74
N SER A 41 25.25 22.88 -4.68
CA SER A 41 24.62 23.37 -3.45
C SER A 41 23.69 22.32 -2.85
N ILE A 42 23.85 22.08 -1.55
CA ILE A 42 23.08 21.09 -0.81
C ILE A 42 21.72 21.71 -0.46
N VAL A 43 20.72 21.43 -1.29
CA VAL A 43 19.33 21.84 -1.06
C VAL A 43 18.50 20.58 -0.79
N VAL A 44 17.47 20.70 0.05
CA VAL A 44 16.49 19.64 0.29
C VAL A 44 15.92 19.18 -1.06
N PRO A 45 16.07 17.88 -1.43
CA PRO A 45 15.57 17.39 -2.71
C PRO A 45 14.06 17.16 -2.61
N TRP A 46 13.28 18.23 -2.76
CA TRP A 46 11.81 18.19 -2.68
C TRP A 46 11.18 17.16 -3.61
N ALA A 47 11.79 16.92 -4.78
CA ALA A 47 11.38 15.88 -5.71
C ALA A 47 11.44 14.46 -5.11
N ILE A 48 12.40 14.19 -4.23
CA ILE A 48 12.53 12.90 -3.54
C ILE A 48 11.47 12.80 -2.43
N VAL A 49 11.26 13.88 -1.68
CA VAL A 49 10.24 13.92 -0.62
C VAL A 49 8.84 13.70 -1.19
N SER A 50 8.53 14.27 -2.36
CA SER A 50 7.22 14.11 -3.00
C SER A 50 6.95 12.68 -3.49
N LEU A 51 7.98 11.85 -3.73
CA LEU A 51 7.78 10.45 -4.13
C LEU A 51 7.07 9.62 -3.05
N PHE A 52 7.14 10.00 -1.77
CA PHE A 52 6.40 9.35 -0.69
C PHE A 52 4.89 9.62 -0.73
N VAL A 53 4.44 10.63 -1.48
CA VAL A 53 3.02 10.97 -1.63
C VAL A 53 2.29 9.92 -2.47
N ILE A 54 2.95 9.35 -3.49
CA ILE A 54 2.36 8.34 -4.38
C ILE A 54 1.82 7.14 -3.58
N PRO A 55 2.64 6.41 -2.79
CA PRO A 55 2.15 5.27 -2.02
C PRO A 55 1.11 5.67 -0.98
N PHE A 56 1.23 6.86 -0.39
CA PHE A 56 0.22 7.40 0.54
C PHE A 56 -1.15 7.48 -0.12
N THR A 57 -1.24 8.08 -1.32
CA THR A 57 -2.52 8.23 -2.04
C THR A 57 -3.14 6.87 -2.40
N LEU A 58 -2.32 5.89 -2.79
CA LEU A 58 -2.80 4.54 -3.11
C LEU A 58 -3.38 3.84 -1.87
N CYS A 59 -2.75 3.96 -0.70
CA CYS A 59 -3.29 3.44 0.55
C CYS A 59 -4.65 4.06 0.90
N VAL A 60 -4.78 5.38 0.76
CA VAL A 60 -6.05 6.07 1.03
C VAL A 60 -7.15 5.56 0.09
N GLN A 61 -6.86 5.45 -1.21
CA GLN A 61 -7.83 4.92 -2.19
C GLN A 61 -8.27 3.49 -1.85
N LEU A 62 -7.35 2.64 -1.41
CA LEU A 62 -7.66 1.28 -0.98
C LEU A 62 -8.54 1.23 0.27
N ILE A 63 -8.25 2.07 1.26
CA ILE A 63 -9.05 2.17 2.49
C ILE A 63 -10.48 2.57 2.15
N LEU A 64 -10.68 3.57 1.28
CA LEU A 64 -12.01 3.97 0.83
C LEU A 64 -12.74 2.83 0.11
N LYS A 65 -12.09 2.16 -0.84
CA LYS A 65 -12.66 0.98 -1.53
C LYS A 65 -13.03 -0.15 -0.58
N LEU A 66 -12.22 -0.35 0.47
CA LEU A 66 -12.49 -1.34 1.51
C LEU A 66 -13.71 -0.95 2.36
N TRP A 67 -13.90 0.33 2.65
CA TRP A 67 -15.07 0.82 3.39
C TRP A 67 -16.36 0.68 2.58
N ASP A 68 -16.34 0.96 1.27
CA ASP A 68 -17.48 0.73 0.38
C ASP A 68 -17.99 -0.74 0.47
N LEU A 69 -17.09 -1.71 0.63
CA LEU A 69 -17.48 -3.12 0.73
C LEU A 69 -18.23 -3.45 2.02
N LYS A 70 -18.08 -2.65 3.08
CA LYS A 70 -18.84 -2.82 4.33
C LYS A 70 -20.30 -2.42 4.16
N GLU A 71 -20.59 -1.53 3.20
CA GLU A 71 -21.91 -0.96 2.95
C GLU A 71 -22.76 -1.80 1.99
N LEU A 72 -22.25 -2.95 1.53
CA LEU A 72 -23.02 -3.86 0.68
C LEU A 72 -24.16 -4.54 1.48
N ASP A 73 -25.40 -4.31 1.02
CA ASP A 73 -26.62 -4.79 1.69
C ASP A 73 -27.03 -6.24 1.33
N ASP A 74 -26.60 -6.79 0.19
CA ASP A 74 -27.06 -8.12 -0.30
C ASP A 74 -26.22 -9.32 0.19
N ILE A 75 -25.67 -9.20 1.40
CA ILE A 75 -24.77 -10.18 2.03
C ILE A 75 -25.39 -10.72 3.31
N SER A 76 -25.25 -12.02 3.58
CA SER A 76 -25.78 -12.61 4.82
C SER A 76 -25.09 -12.03 6.05
N ARG A 77 -25.76 -12.05 7.21
CA ARG A 77 -25.22 -11.50 8.46
C ARG A 77 -23.87 -12.14 8.85
N GLU A 78 -23.72 -13.43 8.61
CA GLU A 78 -22.47 -14.16 8.89
C GLU A 78 -21.35 -13.82 7.89
N GLU A 79 -21.67 -13.74 6.60
CA GLU A 79 -20.74 -13.31 5.56
C GLU A 79 -20.28 -11.87 5.81
N ARG A 80 -21.18 -10.98 6.22
CA ARG A 80 -20.87 -9.59 6.60
C ARG A 80 -19.91 -9.52 7.79
N ARG A 81 -20.10 -10.36 8.82
CA ARG A 81 -19.19 -10.42 9.98
C ARG A 81 -17.78 -10.85 9.58
N ARG A 82 -17.66 -11.90 8.74
CA ARG A 82 -16.37 -12.37 8.23
C ARG A 82 -15.69 -11.32 7.37
N LEU A 83 -16.44 -10.69 6.46
CA LEU A 83 -15.93 -9.63 5.59
C LEU A 83 -15.45 -8.42 6.40
N LYS A 84 -16.23 -7.97 7.40
CA LYS A 84 -15.85 -6.86 8.27
C LYS A 84 -14.51 -7.14 8.99
N SER A 85 -14.34 -8.34 9.55
CA SER A 85 -13.08 -8.73 10.21
C SER A 85 -11.89 -8.72 9.24
N ILE A 86 -12.07 -9.19 8.01
CA ILE A 86 -11.02 -9.17 6.99
C ILE A 86 -10.67 -7.72 6.60
N ILE A 87 -11.70 -6.89 6.39
CA ILE A 87 -11.51 -5.48 6.03
C ILE A 87 -10.78 -4.74 7.15
N ASP A 88 -11.21 -4.87 8.40
CA ASP A 88 -10.57 -4.19 9.54
C ASP A 88 -9.09 -4.57 9.66
N GLY A 89 -8.74 -5.85 9.42
CA GLY A 89 -7.36 -6.30 9.36
C GLY A 89 -6.53 -5.63 8.26
N LYS A 90 -7.05 -5.59 7.02
CA LYS A 90 -6.36 -4.94 5.88
C LYS A 90 -6.29 -3.41 6.04
N THR A 91 -7.36 -2.78 6.52
CA THR A 91 -7.39 -1.35 6.82
C THR A 91 -6.31 -0.98 7.84
N ARG A 92 -6.13 -1.78 8.90
CA ARG A 92 -5.05 -1.58 9.88
C ARG A 92 -3.66 -1.66 9.24
N GLN A 93 -3.42 -2.62 8.33
CA GLN A 93 -2.15 -2.72 7.61
C GLN A 93 -1.88 -1.48 6.75
N PHE A 94 -2.88 -0.96 6.03
CA PHE A 94 -2.72 0.26 5.26
C PHE A 94 -2.51 1.51 6.11
N PHE A 95 -3.11 1.59 7.31
CA PHE A 95 -2.80 2.66 8.27
C PHE A 95 -1.34 2.60 8.74
N ILE A 96 -0.82 1.41 9.03
CA ILE A 96 0.60 1.25 9.38
C ILE A 96 1.49 1.71 8.22
N ALA A 97 1.15 1.36 6.98
CA ALA A 97 1.87 1.82 5.80
C ALA A 97 1.82 3.35 5.63
N ILE A 98 0.65 3.97 5.86
CA ILE A 98 0.50 5.44 5.86
C ILE A 98 1.42 6.10 6.89
N ILE A 99 1.43 5.58 8.12
CA ILE A 99 2.31 6.10 9.19
C ILE A 99 3.77 6.00 8.74
N TYR A 100 4.17 4.88 8.14
CA TYR A 100 5.51 4.70 7.59
C TYR A 100 5.86 5.74 6.51
N TYR A 101 4.96 6.04 5.55
CA TYR A 101 5.26 7.02 4.51
C TYR A 101 5.38 8.44 5.06
N VAL A 102 4.49 8.80 6.00
CA VAL A 102 4.53 10.12 6.65
C VAL A 102 5.80 10.25 7.51
N SER A 103 6.12 9.25 8.32
CA SER A 103 7.33 9.28 9.15
C SER A 103 8.60 9.29 8.30
N SER A 104 8.64 8.52 7.21
CA SER A 104 9.76 8.52 6.27
C SER A 104 9.96 9.89 5.63
N ALA A 105 8.89 10.54 5.16
CA ALA A 105 8.97 11.87 4.59
C ALA A 105 9.48 12.90 5.62
N VAL A 106 8.98 12.84 6.86
CA VAL A 106 9.45 13.71 7.95
C VAL A 106 10.93 13.47 8.26
N ILE A 107 11.35 12.21 8.41
CA ILE A 107 12.75 11.84 8.65
C ILE A 107 13.64 12.41 7.54
N VAL A 108 13.28 12.19 6.27
CA VAL A 108 14.05 12.68 5.12
C VAL A 108 14.18 14.20 5.18
N VAL A 109 13.08 14.93 5.40
CA VAL A 109 13.11 16.41 5.52
C VAL A 109 13.99 16.85 6.68
N THR A 110 13.85 16.24 7.87
CA THR A 110 14.68 16.55 9.03
C THR A 110 16.16 16.30 8.74
N LEU A 111 16.50 15.16 8.14
CA LEU A 111 17.90 14.85 7.81
C LEU A 111 18.49 15.92 6.87
N TYR A 112 17.78 16.29 5.80
CA TYR A 112 18.30 17.31 4.87
C TYR A 112 18.32 18.73 5.44
N VAL A 113 17.42 19.09 6.36
CA VAL A 113 17.45 20.43 6.98
C VAL A 113 18.60 20.57 7.97
N PHE A 114 18.86 19.54 8.78
CA PHE A 114 19.84 19.62 9.87
C PHE A 114 21.25 19.15 9.48
N LEU A 115 21.37 18.23 8.53
CA LEU A 115 22.65 17.56 8.20
C LEU A 115 23.24 18.04 6.86
N ALA A 116 22.57 18.95 6.14
CA ALA A 116 23.03 19.44 4.84
C ALA A 116 24.35 20.21 4.87
N ASN A 117 24.77 20.73 6.03
CA ASN A 117 25.97 21.55 6.14
C ASN A 117 27.26 20.73 6.24
N ASP A 118 27.17 19.43 6.51
CA ASP A 118 28.31 18.52 6.61
C ASP A 118 28.23 17.47 5.50
N VAL A 119 29.31 17.36 4.72
CA VAL A 119 29.38 16.46 3.56
C VAL A 119 29.26 14.99 3.96
N GLU A 120 29.81 14.59 5.11
CA GLU A 120 29.75 13.21 5.58
C GLU A 120 28.33 12.87 6.05
N LEU A 121 27.72 13.77 6.82
CA LEU A 121 26.35 13.59 7.30
C LEU A 121 25.32 13.66 6.16
N PHE A 122 25.56 14.48 5.14
CA PHE A 122 24.75 14.52 3.92
C PHE A 122 24.78 13.21 3.14
N ARG A 123 25.95 12.56 3.02
CA ARG A 123 26.05 11.22 2.39
C ARG A 123 25.24 10.18 3.16
N ILE A 124 25.25 10.24 4.50
CA ILE A 124 24.42 9.37 5.34
C ILE A 124 22.94 9.65 5.10
N ALA A 125 22.53 10.93 5.06
CA ALA A 125 21.15 11.33 4.78
C ALA A 125 20.65 10.78 3.42
N ILE A 126 21.50 10.81 2.39
CA ILE A 126 21.18 10.23 1.08
C ILE A 126 21.01 8.70 1.15
N LYS A 127 21.89 7.99 1.86
CA LYS A 127 21.77 6.53 2.03
C LYS A 127 20.49 6.14 2.76
N VAL A 128 20.18 6.84 3.85
CA VAL A 128 18.93 6.62 4.62
C VAL A 128 17.71 6.90 3.76
N THR A 129 17.74 7.99 2.98
CA THR A 129 16.69 8.29 2.00
C THR A 129 16.52 7.15 1.00
N GLY A 130 17.62 6.58 0.49
CA GLY A 130 17.59 5.43 -0.40
C GLY A 130 16.96 4.18 0.21
N VAL A 131 17.27 3.86 1.47
CA VAL A 131 16.60 2.77 2.21
C VAL A 131 15.10 2.99 2.25
N LEU A 132 14.67 4.17 2.73
CA LEU A 132 13.26 4.47 2.96
C LEU A 132 12.47 4.45 1.64
N LEU A 133 13.04 5.00 0.56
CA LEU A 133 12.43 4.96 -0.76
C LEU A 133 12.43 3.55 -1.35
N GLY A 134 13.49 2.76 -1.18
CA GLY A 134 13.55 1.38 -1.65
C GLY A 134 12.41 0.55 -1.07
N ILE A 135 12.23 0.63 0.25
CA ILE A 135 11.11 -0.02 0.96
C ILE A 135 9.76 0.49 0.45
N SER A 136 9.64 1.81 0.26
CA SER A 136 8.42 2.46 -0.25
C SER A 136 8.05 1.96 -1.65
N MET A 137 9.03 1.79 -2.53
CA MET A 137 8.80 1.26 -3.88
C MET A 137 8.33 -0.19 -3.87
N PHE A 138 8.91 -1.02 -3.00
CA PHE A 138 8.46 -2.40 -2.84
C PHE A 138 7.04 -2.49 -2.27
N SER A 139 6.70 -1.64 -1.30
CA SER A 139 5.35 -1.61 -0.73
C SER A 139 4.30 -1.12 -1.73
N ILE A 140 4.63 -0.21 -2.66
CA ILE A 140 3.74 0.16 -3.79
C ILE A 140 3.34 -1.08 -4.59
N TYR A 141 4.29 -1.94 -4.94
CA TYR A 141 3.98 -3.16 -5.68
C TYR A 141 2.98 -4.04 -4.95
N LEU A 142 3.18 -4.25 -3.64
CA LEU A 142 2.25 -5.03 -2.81
C LEU A 142 0.86 -4.39 -2.72
N ILE A 143 0.81 -3.06 -2.59
CA ILE A 143 -0.43 -2.27 -2.58
C ILE A 143 -1.19 -2.45 -3.91
N LEU A 144 -0.49 -2.44 -5.05
CA LEU A 144 -1.13 -2.61 -6.36
C LEU A 144 -1.71 -4.02 -6.53
N LEU A 145 -1.03 -5.06 -6.04
CA LEU A 145 -1.56 -6.43 -6.02
C LEU A 145 -2.85 -6.52 -5.20
N GLU A 146 -2.84 -5.94 -3.99
CA GLU A 146 -4.00 -5.88 -3.11
C GLU A 146 -5.16 -5.11 -3.75
N MET A 147 -4.86 -4.02 -4.47
CA MET A 147 -5.88 -3.25 -5.20
C MET A 147 -6.52 -4.04 -6.33
N LYS A 148 -5.76 -4.88 -7.03
CA LYS A 148 -6.29 -5.79 -8.04
C LYS A 148 -7.19 -6.85 -7.40
N GLU A 149 -6.71 -7.52 -6.35
CA GLU A 149 -7.47 -8.55 -5.65
C GLU A 149 -8.80 -8.00 -5.10
N LEU A 150 -8.77 -6.79 -4.54
CA LEU A 150 -9.96 -6.11 -4.04
C LEU A 150 -10.96 -5.79 -5.15
N SER A 151 -10.48 -5.32 -6.30
CA SER A 151 -11.31 -5.02 -7.47
C SER A 151 -11.99 -6.28 -8.02
N ASP A 152 -11.23 -7.38 -8.14
CA ASP A 152 -11.74 -8.68 -8.57
C ASP A 152 -12.77 -9.24 -7.59
N PHE A 153 -12.54 -9.08 -6.29
CA PHE A 153 -13.48 -9.49 -5.25
C PHE A 153 -14.79 -8.67 -5.32
N LYS A 154 -14.70 -7.35 -5.48
CA LYS A 154 -15.87 -6.47 -5.64
C LYS A 154 -16.69 -6.87 -6.87
N ALA A 155 -16.04 -7.15 -7.99
CA ALA A 155 -16.71 -7.60 -9.21
C ALA A 155 -17.50 -8.90 -9.00
N LYS A 156 -16.91 -9.90 -8.34
CA LYS A 156 -17.57 -11.17 -8.01
C LYS A 156 -18.79 -10.99 -7.09
N LEU A 157 -18.73 -10.07 -6.13
CA LEU A 157 -19.87 -9.78 -5.26
C LEU A 157 -21.03 -9.16 -6.03
N ILE A 158 -20.74 -8.22 -6.94
CA ILE A 158 -21.75 -7.59 -7.80
C ILE A 158 -22.40 -8.64 -8.72
N GLU A 159 -21.60 -9.50 -9.35
CA GLU A 159 -22.11 -10.57 -10.21
C GLU A 159 -23.03 -11.53 -9.44
N ARG A 160 -22.67 -11.88 -8.19
CA ARG A 160 -23.50 -12.72 -7.31
C ARG A 160 -24.82 -12.06 -6.94
N ALA A 161 -24.83 -10.75 -6.68
CA ALA A 161 -26.06 -10.01 -6.39
C ALA A 161 -26.99 -9.98 -7.62
N ILE A 162 -26.41 -9.75 -8.82
CA ILE A 162 -27.16 -9.76 -10.08
C ILE A 162 -27.75 -11.15 -10.37
N SER A 163 -26.97 -12.22 -10.18
CA SER A 163 -27.44 -13.59 -10.45
C SER A 163 -28.56 -14.00 -9.49
N LYS A 164 -28.46 -13.66 -8.20
CA LYS A 164 -29.56 -13.84 -7.23
C LYS A 164 -30.83 -13.09 -7.66
N LYS A 165 -30.70 -11.84 -8.11
CA LYS A 165 -31.83 -11.04 -8.60
C LYS A 165 -32.49 -11.69 -9.82
N ARG A 166 -31.69 -12.17 -10.78
CA ARG A 166 -32.18 -12.90 -11.96
C ARG A 166 -32.92 -14.18 -11.58
N GLN A 167 -32.34 -15.00 -10.70
CA GLN A 167 -32.99 -16.23 -10.21
C GLN A 167 -34.33 -15.93 -9.51
N LYS A 168 -34.37 -14.93 -8.61
CA LYS A 168 -35.61 -14.51 -7.97
C LYS A 168 -36.65 -14.04 -8.98
N SER A 169 -36.25 -13.31 -10.02
CA SER A 169 -37.18 -12.87 -11.07
C SER A 169 -37.70 -14.02 -11.95
N ALA A 170 -36.88 -15.03 -12.23
CA ALA A 170 -37.28 -16.23 -12.97
C ALA A 170 -38.26 -17.09 -12.16
N LEU A 171 -37.97 -17.33 -10.88
CA LEU A 171 -38.87 -18.05 -9.96
C LEU A 171 -40.22 -17.35 -9.81
N LYS A 172 -40.23 -16.00 -9.73
CA LYS A 172 -41.48 -15.22 -9.72
C LYS A 172 -42.31 -15.41 -10.98
N ARG A 173 -41.68 -15.59 -12.16
CA ARG A 173 -42.41 -15.85 -13.40
C ARG A 173 -43.00 -17.25 -13.42
N LEU A 174 -42.29 -18.24 -12.88
CA LEU A 174 -42.75 -19.64 -12.82
C LEU A 174 -43.88 -19.87 -11.80
N ASN A 175 -43.95 -19.08 -10.71
CA ASN A 175 -45.01 -19.19 -9.70
C ASN A 175 -46.28 -18.38 -10.03
N VAL A 176 -46.32 -17.70 -11.17
CA VAL A 176 -47.48 -16.91 -11.63
C VAL A 176 -48.23 -17.63 -12.77
N GLU A 177 -47.69 -18.75 -13.26
CA GLU A 177 -48.41 -19.78 -14.04
C GLU A 177 -48.96 -20.86 -13.09
#